data_AF-A0A8S3B1Y6-F1
#
_entry.id   AF-A0A8S3B1Y6-F1
#
_cell.length_a   1.000
_cell.length_b   1.000
_cell.length_c   1.000
_cell.angle_alpha   90.00
_cell.angle_beta   90.00
_cell.angle_gamma   90.00
#
_symmetry.space_group_name_H-M   'P 1'
#
loop_
_entity.id
_entity.type
_entity.pdbx_description
1 polymer ?
#
loop_
_entity_poly.entity_id
_entity_poly.type
_entity_poly.pdbx_seq_one_letter_code
_entity_poly.pdbx_strand_id
1 'polypeptide(L)' 'LHKELEPFLLRRVKRDVEKSLPAKVEQILRVEMTRLQKQYYKWILTRNYRALTNERGGNLPSFINIMMELKKCANHAFFV' A
#
# COMPACT_ATOMS: atom_id res chain seq x y z
N LEU A 1 -15.82 -19.05 25.27
CA LEU A 1 -14.98 -18.74 24.08
C LEU A 1 -13.49 -19.12 24.24
N HIS A 2 -12.63 -18.39 24.96
CA HIS A 2 -11.19 -18.70 24.92
C HIS A 2 -10.84 -20.11 25.46
N LYS A 3 -11.50 -20.54 26.55
CA LYS A 3 -11.38 -21.89 27.14
C LYS A 3 -11.91 -23.02 26.25
N GLU A 4 -12.87 -22.72 25.37
CA GLU A 4 -13.43 -23.71 24.44
C GLU A 4 -12.50 -23.90 23.23
N LEU A 5 -11.77 -22.84 22.85
CA LEU A 5 -10.86 -22.82 21.72
C LEU A 5 -9.43 -23.26 22.05
N GLU A 6 -9.03 -23.14 23.32
CA GLU A 6 -7.70 -23.50 23.84
C GLU A 6 -7.22 -24.92 23.48
N PRO A 7 -8.04 -26.00 23.58
CA PRO A 7 -7.58 -27.34 23.21
C PRO A 7 -7.35 -27.52 21.70
N PHE A 8 -7.89 -26.62 20.86
CA PHE A 8 -7.82 -26.73 19.40
C PHE A 8 -6.83 -25.75 18.75
N LEU A 9 -6.34 -24.75 19.49
CA LEU A 9 -5.50 -23.68 18.97
C LEU A 9 -4.22 -23.51 19.78
N LEU A 10 -3.07 -23.75 19.15
CA LEU A 10 -1.77 -23.39 19.70
C LEU A 10 -1.40 -21.96 19.28
N ARG A 11 -1.29 -21.06 20.25
CA ARG A 11 -0.78 -19.70 20.04
C ARG A 11 0.43 -19.45 20.93
N ARG A 12 1.56 -19.06 20.32
CA ARG A 12 2.78 -18.64 21.02
C ARG A 12 3.14 -17.21 20.61
N VAL A 13 3.76 -16.46 21.52
CA VAL A 13 4.30 -15.12 21.24
C VAL A 13 5.82 -15.13 21.32
N LYS A 14 6.49 -14.40 20.42
CA LYS A 14 7.96 -14.41 20.30
C LYS A 14 8.68 -14.12 21.62
N ARG A 15 8.14 -13.20 22.43
CA ARG A 15 8.67 -12.84 23.75
C ARG A 15 8.73 -14.01 24.75
N ASP A 16 7.86 -15.01 24.60
CA ASP A 16 7.78 -16.14 25.53
C ASP A 16 8.70 -17.30 25.09
N VAL A 17 9.18 -17.27 23.83
CA VAL A 17 9.95 -18.35 23.21
C VAL A 17 11.42 -17.97 23.01
N GLU A 18 11.70 -16.79 22.46
CA GLU A 18 13.07 -16.37 22.10
C GLU A 18 13.46 -15.11 22.90
N LYS A 19 14.12 -15.33 24.03
CA LYS A 19 14.49 -14.25 24.98
C LYS A 19 15.72 -13.45 24.55
N SER A 20 16.51 -13.96 23.60
CA SER A 20 17.70 -13.25 23.10
C SER A 20 17.38 -12.28 21.97
N LEU A 21 16.17 -12.34 21.39
CA LEU A 21 15.77 -11.47 20.28
C LEU A 21 15.51 -10.03 20.77
N PRO A 22 16.12 -9.01 20.15
CA PRO A 22 15.85 -7.62 20.49
C PRO A 22 14.39 -7.24 20.18
N ALA A 23 13.91 -6.20 20.87
CA ALA A 23 12.57 -5.69 20.68
C ALA A 23 12.35 -5.18 19.25
N LYS A 24 11.17 -5.45 18.67
CA LYS A 24 10.76 -4.85 17.40
C LYS A 24 10.59 -3.35 17.60
N VAL A 25 11.32 -2.56 16.81
CA VAL A 25 11.11 -1.11 16.71
C VAL A 25 10.40 -0.81 15.39
N GLU A 26 9.43 0.09 15.44
CA GLU A 26 8.70 0.55 14.26
C GLU A 26 8.85 2.07 14.15
N GLN A 27 9.23 2.54 12.96
CA GLN A 27 9.46 3.95 12.70
C GLN A 27 8.64 4.39 11.50
N ILE A 28 7.92 5.51 11.66
CA ILE A 28 7.09 6.09 10.61
C ILE A 28 7.86 7.27 10.00
N LEU A 29 8.41 7.06 8.79
CA LEU A 29 9.04 8.13 8.02
C LEU A 29 7.99 8.84 7.17
N ARG A 30 7.78 10.13 7.43
CA ARG A 30 6.93 10.98 6.59
C ARG A 30 7.76 11.52 5.44
N VAL A 31 7.29 11.34 4.21
CA VAL A 31 8.00 11.74 2.99
C VAL A 31 7.07 12.57 2.12
N GLU A 32 7.62 13.61 1.51
CA GLU A 32 6.92 14.46 0.55
C GLU A 32 6.82 13.78 -0.83
N MET A 33 5.72 14.03 -1.54
CA MET A 33 5.59 13.56 -2.93
C MET A 33 6.53 14.33 -3.87
N THR A 34 7.12 13.60 -4.81
CA THR A 34 7.89 14.21 -5.90
C THR A 34 7.00 15.05 -6.84
N ARG A 35 7.59 15.94 -7.64
CA ARG A 35 6.86 16.76 -8.61
C ARG A 35 6.02 15.91 -9.57
N LEU A 36 6.58 14.80 -10.05
CA LEU A 36 5.92 13.88 -10.97
C LEU A 36 4.74 13.15 -10.29
N GLN A 37 4.93 12.66 -9.06
CA GLN A 37 3.84 12.05 -8.29
C GLN A 37 2.71 13.05 -8.03
N LYS A 38 3.00 14.29 -7.64
CA LYS A 38 1.97 15.33 -7.45
C LYS A 38 1.15 15.58 -8.72
N GLN A 39 1.78 15.55 -9.89
CA GLN A 39 1.13 15.70 -11.18
C GLN A 39 0.18 14.54 -11.50
N TYR A 40 0.65 13.30 -11.39
CA TYR A 40 -0.19 12.11 -11.56
C TYR A 40 -1.33 12.05 -10.54
N TYR A 41 -1.05 12.38 -9.28
CA TYR A 41 -2.04 12.44 -8.21
C TYR A 41 -3.16 13.43 -8.55
N LYS A 42 -2.81 14.63 -9.05
CA LYS A 42 -3.79 15.61 -9.53
C LYS A 42 -4.62 15.05 -10.68
N TRP A 43 -4.00 14.42 -11.67
CA TRP A 43 -4.70 13.84 -12.81
C TRP A 43 -5.70 12.75 -12.40
N ILE A 44 -5.31 11.86 -11.48
CA ILE A 44 -6.18 10.81 -10.93
C ILE A 44 -7.39 11.44 -10.21
N LEU A 45 -7.16 12.45 -9.35
CA LEU A 45 -8.25 13.13 -8.63
C LEU A 45 -9.23 13.83 -9.56
N THR A 46 -8.71 14.50 -10.60
CA THR A 46 -9.54 15.19 -11.62
C THR A 46 -10.16 14.24 -12.64
N ARG A 47 -9.89 12.93 -12.56
CA ARG A 47 -10.34 11.92 -13.53
C ARG A 47 -9.93 12.26 -14.97
N ASN A 48 -8.75 12.85 -15.14
CA ASN A 48 -8.22 13.21 -16.46
C ASN A 48 -7.56 11.98 -17.12
N TYR A 49 -8.39 11.05 -17.58
CA TYR A 49 -7.90 9.76 -18.11
C TYR A 49 -7.10 9.91 -19.40
N ARG A 50 -7.34 10.95 -20.20
CA ARG A 50 -6.58 11.21 -21.43
C ARG A 50 -5.10 11.47 -21.16
N ALA A 51 -4.79 12.16 -20.06
CA ALA A 51 -3.41 12.42 -19.65
C ALA A 51 -2.73 11.23 -18.94
N LEU A 52 -3.54 10.25 -18.49
CA LEU A 52 -3.07 9.04 -17.79
C LEU A 52 -2.92 7.85 -18.74
N THR A 53 -3.57 7.87 -19.89
CA THR A 53 -3.44 6.85 -20.92
C THR A 53 -2.23 7.10 -21.80
N ASN A 54 -1.30 6.14 -21.83
CA ASN A 54 -0.28 6.11 -22.86
C ASN A 54 -0.91 5.80 -24.22
N GLU A 55 -0.55 6.55 -25.26
CA GLU A 55 -0.98 6.33 -26.65
C GLU A 55 -0.52 4.96 -27.22
N ARG A 56 0.32 4.23 -26.49
CA ARG A 56 0.77 2.88 -26.83
C ARG A 56 -0.32 1.89 -26.39
N GLY A 57 -1.14 1.45 -27.34
CA GLY A 57 -2.32 0.62 -27.17
C GLY A 57 -2.11 -0.72 -26.43
N GLY A 58 -2.04 -0.66 -25.11
CA GLY A 58 -2.28 -1.77 -24.19
C GLY A 58 -3.64 -1.64 -23.51
N ASN A 59 -4.04 -2.65 -22.75
CA ASN A 59 -5.25 -2.61 -21.93
C ASN A 59 -5.24 -1.34 -21.06
N LEU A 60 -6.18 -0.42 -21.34
CA LEU A 60 -6.37 0.77 -20.55
C LEU A 60 -6.59 0.34 -19.09
N PRO A 61 -5.79 0.81 -18.12
CA PRO A 61 -6.11 0.60 -16.73
C PRO A 61 -7.49 1.20 -16.48
N SER A 62 -8.42 0.34 -16.07
CA SER A 62 -9.77 0.77 -15.73
C SER A 62 -9.67 1.53 -14.42
N PHE A 63 -9.64 2.86 -14.48
CA PHE A 63 -9.56 3.77 -13.34
C PHE A 63 -10.86 3.79 -12.48
N ILE A 64 -11.58 2.66 -12.41
CA ILE A 64 -12.77 2.47 -11.58
C ILE A 64 -12.41 2.60 -10.10
N ASN A 65 -11.25 2.08 -9.69
CA ASN A 65 -10.79 2.13 -8.31
C ASN A 65 -9.74 3.23 -8.08
N ILE A 66 -10.20 4.47 -8.00
CA ILE A 66 -9.38 5.67 -7.74
C ILE A 66 -8.47 5.48 -6.51
N MET A 67 -8.96 4.82 -5.45
CA MET A 67 -8.18 4.61 -4.22
C MET A 67 -6.94 3.74 -4.46
N MET A 68 -7.02 2.75 -5.33
CA MET A 68 -5.88 1.92 -5.68
C MET A 68 -4.84 2.69 -6.49
N GLU A 69 -5.29 3.53 -7.42
CA GLU A 69 -4.39 4.32 -8.28
C GLU A 69 -3.65 5.40 -7.48
N LEU A 70 -4.31 6.03 -6.50
CA LEU A 70 -3.64 6.95 -5.58
C LEU A 70 -2.58 6.26 -4.72
N LYS A 71 -2.82 5.01 -4.29
CA LYS A 71 -1.81 4.20 -3.56
C LYS A 71 -0.62 3.85 -4.45
N LYS A 72 -0.86 3.46 -5.71
CA LYS A 72 0.20 3.18 -6.67
C LYS A 72 1.07 4.41 -6.92
N CYS A 73 0.44 5.56 -7.16
CA CYS A 73 1.12 6.85 -7.35
C CYS A 73 2.02 7.21 -6.15
N ALA A 74 1.53 6.98 -4.93
CA ALA A 74 2.30 7.26 -3.71
C ALA A 74 3.53 6.35 -3.56
N ASN A 75 3.43 5.08 -3.99
CA ASN A 75 4.55 4.14 -3.97
C ASN A 75 5.58 4.44 -5.06
N HIS A 76 5.14 4.67 -6.29
CA HIS A 76 6.01 4.98 -7.42
C HIS A 76 5.23 5.61 -8.58
N ALA A 77 5.77 6.67 -9.19
CA ALA A 77 5.08 7.42 -10.24
C ALA A 77 4.74 6.60 -11.49
N PHE A 78 5.56 5.60 -11.83
CA PHE A 78 5.41 4.77 -13.03
C PHE A 78 4.47 3.55 -12.86
N PHE A 79 3.86 3.39 -11.69
CA PHE A 79 2.85 2.35 -11.46
C PHE A 79 1.43 2.80 -11.82
N VAL A 80 1.27 4.08 -12.16
CA VAL A 80 0.03 4.68 -12.69
C VAL A 80 0.01 4.55 -14.20
#